data_AF-A0A953IY33-F1
#
_entry.id   AF-A0A953IY33-F1
#
_cell.length_a   1.000
_cell.length_b   1.000
_cell.length_c   1.000
_cell.angle_alpha   90.00
_cell.angle_beta   90.00
_cell.angle_gamma   90.00
#
_symmetry.space_group_name_H-M   'P 1'
#
loop_
_entity.id
_entity.type
_entity.pdbx_description
1 polymer ?
#
loop_
_entity_poly.entity_id
_entity_poly.type
_entity_poly.pdbx_seq_one_letter_code
_entity_poly.pdbx_strand_id
1 'polypeptide(L)'
;MPQKTPFVTESNLTDLAIERWGNIPDPRLRQVMMAAIKHLHGFVREVEPTPQEWFAAIDWLTRTGKMCDDKRQEFILASDVFGVSMLMDAINNRAPGAATPSTVEGPFH
;
A
#
# COMPACT_ATOMS: atom_id res chain seq x y z
N MET A 1 21.46 -17.68 27.32
CA MET A 1 21.75 -18.38 26.05
C MET A 1 21.62 -17.36 24.92
N PRO A 2 22.57 -17.24 23.98
CA PRO A 2 22.38 -16.31 22.87
C PRO A 2 21.20 -16.78 22.03
N GLN A 3 20.20 -15.92 21.89
CA GLN A 3 19.01 -16.19 21.09
C GLN A 3 19.46 -16.24 19.62
N LYS A 4 19.44 -17.44 19.02
CA LYS A 4 19.81 -17.65 17.62
C LYS A 4 18.72 -16.97 16.78
N THR A 5 19.01 -15.81 16.18
CA THR A 5 18.07 -15.17 15.26
C THR A 5 17.75 -16.18 14.15
N PRO A 6 16.48 -16.56 13.94
CA PRO A 6 16.14 -17.51 12.90
C PRO A 6 16.58 -16.96 11.54
N PHE A 7 17.11 -17.83 10.67
CA PHE A 7 17.44 -17.45 9.30
C PHE A 7 16.17 -17.00 8.57
N VAL A 8 16.30 -15.94 7.78
CA VAL A 8 15.20 -15.45 6.93
C VAL A 8 14.97 -16.44 5.80
N THR A 9 13.73 -16.88 5.65
CA THR A 9 13.24 -17.76 4.58
C THR A 9 12.06 -17.09 3.88
N GLU A 10 11.73 -17.52 2.67
CA GLU A 10 10.56 -17.02 1.95
C GLU A 10 9.26 -17.18 2.76
N SER A 11 9.13 -18.31 3.47
CA SER A 11 7.98 -18.63 4.30
C SER A 11 7.85 -17.77 5.56
N ASN A 12 8.95 -17.33 6.17
CA ASN A 12 8.92 -16.56 7.43
C ASN A 12 9.14 -15.06 7.24
N LEU A 13 9.54 -14.61 6.04
CA LEU A 13 9.89 -13.22 5.76
C LEU A 13 8.75 -12.24 6.06
N THR A 14 7.50 -12.59 5.77
CA THR A 14 6.36 -11.69 6.08
C THR A 14 6.20 -11.48 7.57
N ASP A 15 6.28 -12.55 8.37
CA ASP A 15 6.10 -12.46 9.81
C ASP A 15 7.24 -11.68 10.46
N LEU A 16 8.48 -11.95 10.04
CA LEU A 16 9.65 -11.20 10.49
C LEU A 16 9.59 -9.71 10.08
N ALA A 17 9.07 -9.42 8.88
CA ALA A 17 8.88 -8.04 8.44
C ALA A 17 7.83 -7.34 9.31
N ILE A 18 6.68 -7.96 9.56
CA ILE A 18 5.61 -7.44 10.41
C ILE A 18 6.08 -7.21 11.85
N GLU A 19 6.87 -8.13 12.42
CA GLU A 19 7.40 -8.04 13.79
C GLU A 19 8.20 -6.75 14.02
N ARG A 20 8.96 -6.30 13.01
CA ARG A 20 9.72 -5.03 13.08
C ARG A 20 8.84 -3.80 13.28
N TRP A 21 7.57 -3.87 12.91
CA TRP A 21 6.59 -2.78 13.08
C TRP A 21 5.78 -2.91 14.38
N GLY A 22 6.01 -3.96 15.18
CA GLY A 22 5.27 -4.22 16.43
C GLY A 22 5.40 -3.12 17.48
N ASN A 23 6.53 -2.42 17.50
CA ASN A 23 6.86 -1.40 18.50
C ASN A 23 6.37 0.03 18.17
N ILE A 24 5.59 0.21 17.09
CA ILE A 24 5.02 1.53 16.77
C ILE A 24 4.05 1.96 17.88
N PRO A 25 4.23 3.15 18.50
CA PRO A 25 3.37 3.58 19.61
C PRO A 25 1.91 3.75 19.19
N ASP A 26 1.67 4.31 18.01
CA ASP A 26 0.33 4.51 17.47
C ASP A 26 -0.29 3.16 17.04
N PRO A 27 -1.36 2.70 17.73
CA PRO A 27 -2.00 1.43 17.41
C PRO A 27 -2.63 1.40 16.01
N ARG A 28 -3.12 2.55 15.51
CA ARG A 28 -3.75 2.62 14.20
C ARG A 28 -2.70 2.55 13.09
N LEU A 29 -1.62 3.32 13.20
CA LEU A 29 -0.52 3.25 12.25
C LEU A 29 0.07 1.84 12.19
N ARG A 30 0.28 1.20 13.35
CA ARG A 30 0.73 -0.19 13.41
C ARG A 30 -0.20 -1.13 12.64
N GLN A 31 -1.51 -1.05 12.86
CA GLN A 31 -2.49 -1.87 12.13
C GLN A 31 -2.40 -1.66 10.61
N VAL A 32 -2.31 -0.40 10.16
CA VAL A 32 -2.22 -0.06 8.73
C VAL A 32 -0.94 -0.63 8.11
N MET A 33 0.21 -0.44 8.76
CA MET A 33 1.50 -0.91 8.23
C MET A 33 1.60 -2.44 8.20
N MET A 34 1.11 -3.13 9.23
CA MET A 34 1.07 -4.60 9.25
C MET A 34 0.20 -5.14 8.12
N ALA A 35 -0.96 -4.55 7.86
CA ALA A 35 -1.82 -4.94 6.75
C ALA A 35 -1.16 -4.67 5.39
N ALA A 36 -0.56 -3.48 5.21
CA ALA A 36 0.12 -3.12 3.97
C ALA A 36 1.25 -4.11 3.63
N ILE A 37 2.10 -4.45 4.59
CA ILE A 37 3.20 -5.42 4.41
C ILE A 37 2.66 -6.80 4.04
N LYS A 38 1.61 -7.26 4.75
CA LYS A 38 0.99 -8.54 4.48
C LYS A 38 0.47 -8.63 3.05
N HIS A 39 -0.26 -7.62 2.59
CA HIS A 39 -0.84 -7.61 1.24
C HIS A 39 0.22 -7.43 0.14
N LEU A 40 1.24 -6.58 0.36
CA LEU A 40 2.35 -6.44 -0.60
C LEU A 40 3.15 -7.73 -0.76
N HIS A 41 3.51 -8.40 0.35
CA HIS A 41 4.19 -9.69 0.27
C HIS A 41 3.29 -10.78 -0.32
N GLY A 42 1.97 -10.70 -0.12
CA GLY A 42 1.01 -11.58 -0.77
C GLY A 42 1.05 -11.42 -2.29
N PHE A 43 0.95 -10.18 -2.78
CA PHE A 43 1.05 -9.87 -4.21
C PHE A 43 2.36 -10.33 -4.83
N VAL A 44 3.50 -10.08 -4.17
CA VAL A 44 4.83 -10.50 -4.68
C VAL A 44 4.93 -12.02 -4.80
N ARG A 45 4.39 -12.79 -3.83
CA ARG A 45 4.37 -14.25 -3.92
C ARG A 45 3.39 -14.78 -4.96
N GLU A 46 2.28 -14.07 -5.18
CA GLU A 46 1.30 -14.45 -6.19
C GLU A 46 1.88 -14.35 -7.60
N VAL A 47 2.65 -13.28 -7.88
CA VAL A 47 3.14 -13.00 -9.24
C VAL A 47 4.58 -13.43 -9.50
N GLU A 48 5.33 -13.81 -8.45
CA GLU A 48 6.75 -14.23 -8.51
C GLU A 48 7.60 -13.36 -9.47
N PRO A 49 7.69 -12.04 -9.26
CA PRO A 49 8.21 -11.13 -10.25
C PRO A 49 9.70 -11.36 -10.49
N THR A 50 10.11 -11.21 -11.75
CA THR A 50 11.53 -11.18 -12.13
C THR A 50 12.22 -9.91 -11.59
N PRO A 51 13.56 -9.91 -11.46
CA PRO A 51 14.29 -8.70 -11.12
C PRO A 51 14.01 -7.53 -12.08
N GLN A 52 13.81 -7.81 -13.37
CA GLN A 52 13.50 -6.81 -14.39
C GLN A 52 12.15 -6.14 -14.14
N GLU A 53 11.11 -6.93 -13.83
CA GLU A 53 9.78 -6.41 -13.48
C GLU A 53 9.82 -5.60 -12.17
N TRP A 54 10.59 -6.07 -11.18
CA TRP A 54 10.80 -5.32 -9.95
C TRP A 54 11.48 -3.96 -10.22
N PHE A 55 12.55 -3.92 -11.00
CA PHE A 55 13.20 -2.66 -11.38
C PHE A 55 12.27 -1.74 -12.17
N ALA A 56 11.45 -2.29 -13.08
CA ALA A 56 10.47 -1.51 -13.82
C ALA A 56 9.41 -0.88 -12.89
N ALA A 57 8.93 -1.62 -11.88
CA ALA A 57 8.00 -1.09 -10.88
C ALA A 57 8.64 0.03 -10.04
N ILE A 58 9.91 -0.14 -9.61
CA ILE A 58 10.65 0.89 -8.87
C ILE A 58 10.87 2.13 -9.72
N ASP A 59 11.24 1.99 -11.00
CA ASP A 59 11.38 3.11 -11.92
C ASP A 59 10.04 3.85 -12.11
N TRP A 60 8.94 3.11 -12.29
CA TRP A 60 7.61 3.70 -12.40
C TRP A 60 7.26 4.52 -11.15
N LEU A 61 7.40 3.95 -9.95
CA LEU A 61 7.17 4.68 -8.68
C LEU A 61 8.07 5.93 -8.56
N THR A 62 9.32 5.80 -8.98
CA THR A 62 10.29 6.91 -8.94
C THR A 62 9.88 8.03 -9.89
N ARG A 63 9.45 7.70 -11.12
CA ARG A 63 8.98 8.70 -12.08
C ARG A 63 7.67 9.35 -11.64
N THR A 64 6.73 8.57 -11.11
CA THR A 64 5.49 9.09 -10.49
C THR A 64 5.82 10.13 -9.43
N GLY A 65 6.71 9.80 -8.47
CA GLY A 65 7.12 10.75 -7.43
C GLY A 65 7.85 11.98 -7.97
N LYS A 66 8.72 11.83 -8.97
CA LYS A 66 9.46 12.95 -9.59
C LYS A 66 8.58 13.89 -10.42
N MET A 67 7.42 13.42 -10.88
CA MET A 67 6.46 14.23 -11.63
C MET A 67 5.46 14.96 -10.72
N CYS A 68 5.47 14.69 -9.41
CA CYS A 68 4.70 15.48 -8.45
C CYS A 68 5.33 16.87 -8.26
N ASP A 69 4.49 17.89 -8.22
CA ASP A 69 4.83 19.28 -7.86
C ASP A 69 3.66 19.94 -7.11
N ASP A 70 3.74 21.25 -6.88
CA ASP A 70 2.69 22.00 -6.14
C ASP A 70 1.31 21.99 -6.83
N LYS A 71 1.25 21.67 -8.12
CA LYS A 71 0.02 21.68 -8.94
C LYS A 71 -0.39 20.27 -9.39
N ARG A 72 0.55 19.32 -9.40
CA ARG A 72 0.35 17.98 -9.93
C ARG A 72 0.68 16.94 -8.87
N GLN A 73 -0.31 16.12 -8.50
CA GLN A 73 -0.13 15.02 -7.57
C GLN A 73 -0.30 13.67 -8.27
N GLU A 74 0.80 13.15 -8.84
CA GLU A 74 0.78 11.92 -9.62
C GLU A 74 0.46 10.67 -8.79
N PHE A 75 0.74 10.66 -7.49
CA PHE A 75 0.29 9.56 -6.63
C PHE A 75 -1.22 9.56 -6.41
N ILE A 76 -1.88 10.73 -6.40
CA ILE A 76 -3.35 10.82 -6.38
C ILE A 76 -3.91 10.34 -7.71
N LEU A 77 -3.32 10.77 -8.82
CA LEU A 77 -3.74 10.31 -10.16
C LEU A 77 -3.53 8.81 -10.35
N ALA A 78 -2.42 8.26 -9.87
CA ALA A 78 -2.20 6.81 -9.85
C ALA A 78 -3.24 6.10 -8.98
N SER A 79 -3.61 6.68 -7.83
CA SER A 79 -4.69 6.17 -6.97
C SER A 79 -6.03 6.15 -7.71
N ASP A 80 -6.34 7.18 -8.51
CA ASP A 80 -7.55 7.22 -9.34
C ASP A 80 -7.55 6.11 -10.40
N VAL A 81 -6.42 5.92 -11.10
CA VAL A 81 -6.26 4.84 -12.12
C VAL A 81 -6.41 3.46 -11.49
N PHE A 82 -5.87 3.24 -10.29
CA PHE A 82 -6.01 1.98 -9.57
C PHE A 82 -7.37 1.81 -8.87
N GLY A 83 -8.23 2.83 -8.88
CA GLY A 83 -9.52 2.83 -8.20
C GLY A 83 -9.45 2.94 -6.67
N VAL A 84 -8.27 3.25 -6.12
CA VAL A 84 -8.07 3.38 -4.67
C VAL A 84 -8.81 4.59 -4.10
N SER A 85 -8.84 5.70 -4.83
CA SER A 85 -9.58 6.90 -4.42
C SER A 85 -11.08 6.60 -4.29
N MET A 86 -11.65 5.86 -5.26
CA MET A 86 -13.05 5.45 -5.23
C MET A 86 -13.35 4.49 -4.10
N LEU A 87 -12.45 3.55 -3.82
CA LEU A 87 -12.58 2.65 -2.68
C LEU A 87 -12.55 3.42 -1.35
N MET A 88 -11.68 4.42 -1.22
CA MET A 88 -11.62 5.27 -0.03
C MET A 88 -12.94 6.03 0.17
N ASP A 89 -13.46 6.65 -0.89
CA ASP A 89 -14.74 7.37 -0.86
C ASP A 89 -15.88 6.43 -0.41
N ALA A 90 -16.03 5.27 -1.05
CA ALA A 90 -17.05 4.29 -0.71
C ALA A 90 -16.95 3.76 0.74
N ILE A 91 -15.73 3.63 1.30
CA ILE A 91 -15.54 3.20 2.69
C ILE A 91 -16.01 4.28 3.67
N ASN A 92 -15.75 5.56 3.39
CA ASN A 92 -16.04 6.66 4.30
C ASN A 92 -17.46 7.21 4.15
N ASN A 93 -18.08 7.03 2.98
CA ASN A 93 -19.43 7.51 2.66
C ASN A 93 -20.45 6.36 2.56
N ARG A 94 -20.28 5.32 3.38
CA ARG A 94 -21.25 4.20 3.45
C ARG A 94 -22.62 4.72 3.89
N ALA A 95 -23.52 4.88 2.92
CA ALA A 95 -24.87 5.34 3.21
C ALA A 95 -25.80 4.15 3.57
N PRO A 96 -26.69 4.32 4.56
CA PRO A 96 -27.74 3.33 4.82
C PRO A 96 -28.86 3.44 3.78
N GLY A 97 -29.16 2.35 3.08
CA GLY A 97 -30.36 2.23 2.22
C GLY A 97 -30.22 2.83 0.82
N ALA A 98 -31.25 3.57 0.37
CA ALA A 98 -31.43 4.05 -1.01
C ALA A 98 -30.81 5.44 -1.30
N ALA A 99 -29.81 5.86 -0.54
CA ALA A 99 -29.13 7.14 -0.76
C ALA A 99 -28.26 7.10 -2.03
N THR A 100 -28.09 8.25 -2.68
CA THR A 100 -27.24 8.38 -3.86
C THR A 100 -25.80 7.98 -3.52
N PRO A 101 -25.18 7.07 -4.29
CA PRO A 101 -23.79 6.68 -4.09
C PRO A 101 -22.84 7.88 -4.20
N SER A 102 -21.83 7.93 -3.34
CA SER A 102 -20.76 8.93 -3.40
C SER A 102 -19.82 8.65 -4.58
N THR A 103 -19.08 9.67 -5.01
CA THR A 103 -18.01 9.57 -6.00
C THR A 103 -16.85 10.47 -5.59
N VAL A 104 -15.65 10.15 -6.08
CA VAL A 104 -14.44 10.95 -5.86
C VAL A 104 -14.55 12.33 -6.52
N GLU A 105 -13.98 13.33 -5.86
CA GLU A 105 -13.93 14.73 -6.32
C GLU A 105 -12.95 14.92 -7.50
N GLY A 106 -11.89 14.12 -7.58
CA GLY A 106 -10.86 14.24 -8.62
C GLY A 106 -9.89 15.42 -8.37
N PRO A 107 -8.83 15.56 -9.19
CA PRO A 107 -7.68 16.43 -8.92
C PRO A 107 -7.87 17.91 -9.32
N PHE A 108 -9.08 18.34 -9.67
CA PHE A 108 -9.32 19.65 -10.33
C PHE A 108 -9.98 20.70 -9.41
N HIS A 109 -9.91 20.52 -8.09
CA HIS A 109 -10.57 21.36 -7.08
C HIS A 109 -9.57 22.05 -6.14
#